data_AF-A0A916CPB4-F1
#
_entry.id   AF-A0A916CPB4-F1
#
_cell.length_a   1.000
_cell.length_b   1.000
_cell.length_c   1.000
_cell.angle_alpha   90.00
_cell.angle_beta   90.00
_cell.angle_gamma   90.00
#
_symmetry.space_group_name_H-M   'P 1'
#
loop_
_entity.id
_entity.type
_entity.pdbx_description
1 polymer ?
#
loop_
_entity_poly.entity_id
_entity_poly.type
_entity_poly.pdbx_seq_one_letter_code
_entity_poly.pdbx_strand_id
1 'polypeptide(L)' 'MKSSIRDKAEGKFHEVKGKVKEVAGKITDNAELEAKGKAEKLAGKAQEKIGEAKKVLKD' A
#
# COMPACT_ATOMS: atom_id res chain seq x y z
N MET A 1 -24.62 -20.28 -2.86
CA MET A 1 -23.76 -20.46 -4.05
C MET A 1 -23.67 -19.24 -4.99
N LYS A 2 -24.25 -18.06 -4.71
CA LYS A 2 -24.12 -16.86 -5.57
C LYS A 2 -23.01 -15.86 -5.14
N SER A 3 -22.43 -16.01 -3.94
CA SER A 3 -21.38 -15.11 -3.42
C SER A 3 -20.04 -15.36 -4.11
N SER A 4 -19.61 -16.62 -4.20
CA SER A 4 -18.25 -16.97 -4.62
C SER A 4 -17.84 -16.54 -6.04
N ILE A 5 -18.80 -16.27 -6.94
CA ILE A 5 -18.51 -15.75 -8.29
C ILE A 5 -18.34 -14.23 -8.25
N ARG A 6 -19.16 -13.52 -7.44
CA ARG A 6 -19.04 -12.08 -7.24
C ARG A 6 -17.74 -11.74 -6.51
N ASP A 7 -17.42 -12.49 -5.46
CA ASP A 7 -16.17 -12.34 -4.71
C ASP A 7 -14.94 -12.59 -5.59
N LYS A 8 -14.99 -13.60 -6.48
CA LYS A 8 -13.92 -13.86 -7.47
C LYS A 8 -13.83 -12.78 -8.55
N ALA A 9 -14.96 -12.24 -8.99
CA ALA A 9 -15.01 -11.16 -9.96
C ALA A 9 -14.50 -9.84 -9.38
N GLU A 10 -14.88 -9.50 -8.14
CA GLU A 10 -14.36 -8.35 -7.40
C GLU A 10 -12.86 -8.50 -7.12
N GLY A 11 -12.41 -9.68 -6.70
CA GLY A 11 -10.99 -9.96 -6.51
C GLY A 11 -10.18 -9.74 -7.79
N LYS A 12 -10.62 -10.30 -8.92
CA LYS A 12 -9.98 -10.08 -10.23
C LYS A 12 -10.04 -8.63 -10.67
N PHE A 13 -11.16 -7.93 -10.43
CA PHE A 13 -11.31 -6.53 -10.77
C PHE A 13 -10.33 -5.65 -9.97
N HIS A 14 -10.14 -5.95 -8.69
CA HIS A 14 -9.14 -5.32 -7.84
C HIS A 14 -7.72 -5.59 -8.30
N GLU A 15 -7.39 -6.83 -8.69
CA GLU A 15 -6.08 -7.16 -9.26
C GLU A 15 -5.79 -6.37 -10.55
N VAL A 16 -6.76 -6.30 -11.46
CA VAL A 16 -6.61 -5.56 -12.72
C VAL A 16 -6.46 -4.07 -12.45
N LYS A 17 -7.28 -3.49 -11.57
CA LYS A 17 -7.19 -2.07 -11.19
C LYS A 17 -5.87 -1.74 -10.50
N GLY A 18 -5.37 -2.66 -9.66
CA GLY A 18 -4.06 -2.56 -9.02
C GLY A 18 -2.93 -2.52 -10.04
N LYS A 19 -2.90 -3.50 -10.96
CA LYS A 19 -1.91 -3.55 -12.04
C LYS A 19 -1.95 -2.32 -12.94
N VAL A 20 -3.14 -1.83 -13.29
CA VAL A 20 -3.29 -0.61 -14.09
C VAL A 20 -2.75 0.61 -13.36
N LYS A 21 -2.99 0.75 -12.05
CA LYS A 21 -2.40 1.83 -11.24
C LYS A 21 -0.89 1.71 -11.09
N GLU A 22 -0.35 0.51 -10.91
CA GLU A 22 1.09 0.28 -10.86
C GLU A 22 1.76 0.61 -12.19
N VAL A 23 1.16 0.17 -13.29
CA VAL A 23 1.65 0.46 -14.64
C VAL A 23 1.55 1.96 -14.93
N ALA A 24 0.42 2.59 -14.62
CA ALA A 24 0.29 4.05 -14.76
C ALA A 24 1.27 4.80 -13.86
N GLY A 25 1.50 4.34 -12.63
CA GLY A 25 2.50 4.93 -11.72
C GLY A 25 3.92 4.80 -12.25
N LYS A 26 4.27 3.66 -12.85
CA LYS A 26 5.57 3.45 -13.52
C LYS A 26 5.69 4.27 -14.80
N ILE A 27 4.65 4.32 -15.64
CA ILE A 27 4.65 5.08 -16.90
C ILE A 27 4.69 6.59 -16.65
N THR A 28 4.06 7.06 -15.57
CA THR A 28 4.06 8.50 -15.24
C THR A 28 5.43 8.96 -14.73
N ASP A 29 6.38 8.04 -14.45
CA ASP A 29 7.78 8.28 -14.07
C ASP A 29 7.95 9.53 -13.18
N ASN A 30 7.03 9.66 -12.22
CA ASN A 30 6.84 10.92 -11.53
C ASN A 30 7.73 10.89 -10.31
N ALA A 31 8.97 11.35 -10.49
CA ALA A 31 9.98 11.42 -9.44
C ALA A 31 9.44 12.07 -8.15
N GLU A 32 8.48 13.01 -8.25
CA GLU A 32 7.78 13.58 -7.10
C GLU A 32 6.92 12.57 -6.34
N LEU A 33 6.18 11.69 -7.01
CA LEU A 33 5.37 10.65 -6.36
C LEU A 33 6.25 9.55 -5.76
N GLU A 34 7.33 9.17 -6.44
CA GLU A 34 8.32 8.24 -5.86
C GLU A 34 9.01 8.84 -4.64
N ALA A 35 9.40 10.12 -4.69
CA ALA A 35 10.02 10.81 -3.57
C ALA A 35 9.04 10.94 -2.38
N LYS A 36 7.79 11.35 -2.63
CA LYS A 36 6.74 11.39 -1.60
C LYS A 36 6.48 10.00 -1.00
N GLY A 37 6.36 8.98 -1.84
CA GLY A 37 6.16 7.60 -1.39
C GLY A 37 7.33 7.06 -0.55
N LYS A 38 8.58 7.36 -0.92
CA LYS A 38 9.77 7.00 -0.13
C LYS A 38 9.80 7.75 1.20
N ALA A 39 9.46 9.05 1.21
CA ALA A 39 9.40 9.86 2.41
C ALA A 39 8.31 9.36 3.39
N GLU A 40 7.11 9.06 2.90
CA GLU A 40 6.03 8.47 3.71
C GLU A 40 6.42 7.11 4.28
N LYS A 41 7.08 6.27 3.50
CA LYS A 41 7.52 4.94 3.95
C LYS A 41 8.58 5.03 5.06
N LEU A 42 9.47 6.03 4.97
CA LEU A 42 10.44 6.34 6.02
C LEU A 42 9.77 6.85 7.29
N ALA A 43 8.83 7.79 7.16
CA ALA A 43 8.05 8.31 8.28
C ALA A 43 7.26 7.20 8.99
N GLY A 44 6.58 6.33 8.23
CA GLY A 44 5.84 5.18 8.76
C GLY A 44 6.74 4.22 9.55
N LYS A 45 7.92 3.87 9.02
CA LYS A 45 8.90 3.03 9.73
C LYS A 45 9.43 3.69 11.01
N ALA A 46 9.67 4.99 10.98
CA ALA A 46 10.10 5.72 12.17
C ALA A 46 9.02 5.70 13.25
N GLN A 47 7.76 5.93 12.86
CA GLN A 47 6.62 5.90 13.76
C GLN A 47 6.36 4.50 14.33
N GLU A 48 6.52 3.45 13.52
CA GLU A 48 6.42 2.04 13.96
C GLU A 48 7.46 1.73 15.04
N LYS A 49 8.73 2.07 14.80
CA LYS A 49 9.80 1.88 15.80
C LYS A 49 9.57 2.65 17.09
N ILE A 50 9.08 3.89 17.00
CA ILE A 50 8.72 4.69 18.19
C ILE A 50 7.54 4.03 18.93
N GLY A 51 6.57 3.49 18.19
CA GLY A 51 5.45 2.75 18.74
C GLY A 51 5.89 1.48 19.49
N GLU A 52 6.77 0.69 18.88
CA GLU A 52 7.35 -0.50 19.51
C GLU A 52 8.15 -0.16 20.77
N ALA A 53 9.02 0.86 20.71
CA ALA A 53 9.80 1.30 21.87
C ALA A 53 8.89 1.79 23.02
N LYS A 54 7.83 2.54 22.69
CA LYS A 54 6.83 2.96 23.70
C LYS A 54 6.08 1.77 24.28
N LYS A 55 5.83 0.72 23.50
CA LYS A 55 5.14 -0.50 23.95
C LYS A 55 6.01 -1.27 24.93
N VAL A 56 7.28 -1.50 24.60
CA VAL A 56 8.28 -2.15 25.46
C VAL A 56 8.53 -1.39 26.77
N LEU A 57 8.39 -0.06 26.78
CA LEU A 57 8.49 0.75 27.99
C LEU A 57 7.20 0.80 28.83
N LYS A 58 6.07 0.37 28.25
CA LYS A 58 4.76 0.36 28.91
C LYS A 58 4.39 -1.02 29.47
N ASP A 59 4.96 -2.08 28.91
CA ASP A 59 4.98 -3.44 29.46
C ASP A 59 6.05 -3.55 30.56
#